data_AF-A0A1D6QT44-F1
#
_entry.id   AF-A0A1D6QT44-F1
#
_cell.length_a   1.000
_cell.length_b   1.000
_cell.length_c   1.000
_cell.angle_alpha   90.00
_cell.angle_beta   90.00
_cell.angle_gamma   90.00
#
_symmetry.space_group_name_H-M   'P 1'
#
loop_
_entity.id
_entity.type
_entity.pdbx_description
1 polymer ?
#
loop_
_entity_poly.entity_id
_entity_poly.type
_entity_poly.pdbx_seq_one_letter_code
_entity_poly.pdbx_strand_id
1 'polypeptide(L)'
;MSPPENPSPAAPAEPSQPPPPAAAAKGKGKKDEKKDDDLSEEDLALKEQLELYVVRAQDADPGVQKLALESMRQEIRSATSSMTSVPKPLKFLRPHFGTLKSYFETMQESELKKYMADILSVLALTMSVEGERESLKYRLLGSEGDIGSWGHEYVRNLAGEIAQEFQKRQDDDLPIDVLMELVQQIVSFHMKHNAEPEAVDLLMEVEDLDLLVEHVDATNYKRACLYLTSSSKFLPAPDDMLALDIAYTIYMKFGDLASALRISLQLEKSTQYVKQVYTATDDLLLKKQFSYLIARHGLAMEIDDEIAADDNDKEVLQEIVNNTKLSEGYLTLARDIEVMEPKSPEDIYLLSCSAAAPSWPSPSWVRVHV
;
A
#
# COMPACT_ATOMS: atom_id res chain seq x y z
N MET A 1 -13.04 -81.50 51.82
CA MET A 1 -14.38 -81.55 51.21
C MET A 1 -14.28 -80.96 49.81
N SER A 2 -14.95 -81.64 48.89
CA SER A 2 -14.77 -81.74 47.43
C SER A 2 -14.81 -80.43 46.59
N PRO A 3 -14.34 -80.50 45.31
CA PRO A 3 -13.70 -79.44 44.52
C PRO A 3 -14.52 -79.08 43.23
N PRO A 4 -13.97 -79.00 41.99
CA PRO A 4 -13.20 -77.95 41.28
C PRO A 4 -13.86 -77.47 39.95
N GLU A 5 -13.24 -76.54 39.19
CA GLU A 5 -12.88 -76.78 37.77
C GLU A 5 -11.93 -75.69 37.20
N ASN A 6 -10.91 -76.17 36.49
CA ASN A 6 -9.88 -75.54 35.65
C ASN A 6 -9.90 -76.38 34.33
N PRO A 7 -9.30 -76.04 33.14
CA PRO A 7 -8.12 -75.17 32.91
C PRO A 7 -8.04 -74.42 31.53
N SER A 8 -6.91 -73.71 31.34
CA SER A 8 -6.11 -73.26 30.13
C SER A 8 -6.32 -73.96 28.76
N PRO A 9 -5.79 -73.50 27.57
CA PRO A 9 -4.46 -72.87 27.33
C PRO A 9 -4.33 -71.86 26.13
N ALA A 10 -3.08 -71.52 25.77
CA ALA A 10 -2.61 -70.42 24.90
C ALA A 10 -2.30 -70.75 23.41
N ALA A 11 -2.27 -69.67 22.59
CA ALA A 11 -1.52 -69.37 21.34
C ALA A 11 -1.85 -70.13 20.02
N PRO A 12 -1.77 -69.48 18.82
CA PRO A 12 -0.47 -69.31 18.12
C PRO A 12 -0.23 -68.05 17.21
N ALA A 13 1.05 -67.65 17.15
CA ALA A 13 1.93 -67.21 16.03
C ALA A 13 1.52 -66.22 14.88
N GLU A 14 2.23 -65.07 14.83
CA GLU A 14 2.99 -64.38 13.73
C GLU A 14 2.44 -64.19 12.28
N PRO A 15 2.94 -63.24 11.43
CA PRO A 15 4.23 -62.52 11.48
C PRO A 15 4.25 -61.00 11.17
N SER A 16 5.38 -60.43 11.56
CA SER A 16 5.92 -59.08 11.33
C SER A 16 6.29 -58.77 9.87
N GLN A 17 6.09 -57.52 9.46
CA GLN A 17 6.70 -56.93 8.26
C GLN A 17 7.73 -55.84 8.64
N PRO A 18 8.81 -55.66 7.84
CA PRO A 18 10.04 -55.01 8.26
C PRO A 18 10.09 -53.49 7.97
N PRO A 19 10.98 -52.74 8.66
CA PRO A 19 11.22 -51.32 8.38
C PRO A 19 12.04 -51.13 7.07
N PRO A 20 11.93 -49.97 6.41
CA PRO A 20 12.66 -49.71 5.17
C PRO A 20 14.18 -49.56 5.42
N PRO A 21 15.03 -49.94 4.45
CA PRO A 21 16.46 -50.09 4.66
C PRO A 21 17.21 -48.75 4.61
N ALA A 22 18.15 -48.59 5.54
CA ALA A 22 19.25 -47.64 5.44
C ALA A 22 20.20 -48.05 4.30
N ALA A 23 20.46 -47.12 3.37
CA ALA A 23 21.48 -47.27 2.34
C ALA A 23 22.43 -46.07 2.35
N ALA A 24 23.63 -46.34 2.87
CA ALA A 24 24.95 -45.90 2.43
C ALA A 24 25.16 -44.45 1.92
N ALA A 25 26.05 -43.78 2.64
CA ALA A 25 26.83 -42.63 2.21
C ALA A 25 27.38 -42.76 0.78
N LYS A 26 27.16 -41.71 -0.02
CA LYS A 26 28.08 -41.26 -1.08
C LYS A 26 28.20 -39.75 -1.01
N GLY A 27 29.39 -39.30 -0.65
CA GLY A 27 29.77 -37.90 -0.75
C GLY A 27 29.66 -37.39 -2.19
N LYS A 28 29.30 -36.12 -2.31
CA LYS A 28 29.53 -35.32 -3.50
C LYS A 28 29.98 -33.93 -3.04
N GLY A 29 31.30 -33.79 -2.93
CA GLY A 29 31.93 -32.49 -3.04
C GLY A 29 31.73 -31.91 -4.44
N LYS A 30 31.88 -30.59 -4.52
CA LYS A 30 32.02 -29.76 -5.71
C LYS A 30 30.96 -29.92 -6.79
N LYS A 31 29.99 -29.00 -6.77
CA LYS A 31 29.29 -28.59 -8.00
C LYS A 31 29.00 -27.09 -7.98
N ASP A 32 30.03 -26.27 -7.79
CA ASP A 32 29.99 -24.82 -8.06
C ASP A 32 30.83 -24.39 -9.27
N GLU A 33 31.62 -25.27 -9.89
CA GLU A 33 32.50 -24.89 -11.03
C GLU A 33 31.92 -25.25 -12.42
N LYS A 34 30.62 -25.54 -12.54
CA LYS A 34 30.03 -25.97 -13.83
C LYS A 34 28.72 -25.28 -14.21
N LYS A 35 28.65 -23.98 -13.90
CA LYS A 35 27.58 -23.06 -14.33
C LYS A 35 28.13 -21.82 -15.07
N ASP A 36 29.42 -21.79 -15.37
CA ASP A 36 30.04 -20.72 -16.16
C ASP A 36 29.95 -20.95 -17.68
N ASP A 37 29.73 -22.21 -18.14
CA ASP A 37 29.68 -22.57 -19.58
C ASP A 37 28.35 -22.21 -20.29
N ASP A 38 27.35 -21.68 -19.58
CA ASP A 38 26.06 -21.24 -20.15
C ASP A 38 25.88 -19.69 -20.11
N LEU A 39 26.96 -18.96 -19.84
CA LEU A 39 26.96 -17.49 -19.94
C LEU A 39 27.17 -17.10 -21.41
N SER A 40 26.37 -16.17 -21.94
CA SER A 40 26.64 -15.62 -23.27
C SER A 40 28.02 -14.94 -23.28
N GLU A 41 28.65 -14.81 -24.46
CA GLU A 41 29.93 -14.10 -24.59
C GLU A 41 29.87 -12.67 -24.02
N GLU A 42 28.71 -12.02 -24.13
CA GLU A 42 28.43 -10.70 -23.53
C GLU A 42 28.42 -10.73 -21.99
N ASP A 43 27.85 -11.78 -21.38
CA ASP A 43 27.80 -11.93 -19.92
C ASP A 43 29.18 -12.26 -19.34
N LEU A 44 29.99 -13.05 -20.05
CA LEU A 44 31.39 -13.33 -19.69
C LEU A 44 32.23 -12.05 -19.74
N ALA A 45 32.10 -11.27 -20.82
CA ALA A 45 32.79 -9.99 -20.92
C ALA A 45 32.39 -9.03 -19.78
N LEU A 46 31.11 -8.98 -19.42
CA LEU A 46 30.62 -8.18 -18.29
C LEU A 46 31.20 -8.66 -16.95
N LYS A 47 31.26 -9.98 -16.73
CA LYS A 47 31.88 -10.58 -15.53
C LYS A 47 33.37 -10.20 -15.44
N GLU A 48 34.14 -10.39 -16.50
CA GLU A 48 35.56 -10.05 -16.56
C GLU A 48 35.80 -8.55 -16.33
N GLN A 49 34.93 -7.69 -16.88
CA GLN A 49 35.02 -6.25 -16.70
C GLN A 49 34.74 -5.83 -15.25
N LEU A 50 33.73 -6.43 -14.60
CA LEU A 50 33.43 -6.18 -13.19
C LEU A 50 34.55 -6.68 -12.27
N GLU A 51 35.10 -7.86 -12.55
CA GLU A 51 36.27 -8.40 -11.83
C GLU A 51 37.48 -7.46 -11.96
N LEU A 52 37.73 -6.93 -13.17
CA LEU A 52 38.78 -5.94 -13.40
C LEU A 52 38.55 -4.65 -12.59
N TYR A 53 37.30 -4.17 -12.48
CA TYR A 53 36.99 -3.03 -11.64
C TYR A 53 37.21 -3.31 -10.15
N VAL A 54 36.91 -4.51 -9.66
CA VAL A 54 37.19 -4.91 -8.27
C VAL A 54 38.69 -4.88 -7.99
N VAL A 55 39.52 -5.37 -8.91
CA VAL A 55 40.98 -5.32 -8.77
C VAL A 55 41.48 -3.87 -8.80
N ARG A 56 41.01 -3.07 -9.77
CA ARG A 56 41.41 -1.66 -9.90
C ARG A 56 40.93 -0.77 -8.77
N ALA A 57 39.83 -1.13 -8.11
CA ALA A 57 39.35 -0.45 -6.92
C ALA A 57 40.31 -0.62 -5.73
N GLN A 58 41.26 -1.55 -5.78
CA GLN A 58 42.27 -1.79 -4.75
C GLN A 58 43.65 -1.23 -5.14
N ASP A 59 43.78 -0.56 -6.29
CA ASP A 59 45.03 0.04 -6.72
C ASP A 59 45.50 1.16 -5.79
N ALA A 60 46.81 1.40 -5.76
CA ALA A 60 47.42 2.43 -4.93
C ALA A 60 47.18 3.86 -5.46
N ASP A 61 46.86 4.02 -6.75
CA ASP A 61 46.57 5.31 -7.36
C ASP A 61 45.10 5.71 -7.12
N PRO A 62 44.82 6.80 -6.38
CA PRO A 62 43.46 7.25 -6.11
C PRO A 62 42.68 7.62 -7.38
N GLY A 63 43.36 8.03 -8.47
CA GLY A 63 42.71 8.34 -9.74
C GLY A 63 42.11 7.10 -10.41
N VAL A 64 42.89 6.02 -10.48
CA VAL A 64 42.44 4.72 -11.01
C VAL A 64 41.35 4.12 -10.13
N GLN A 65 41.52 4.20 -8.81
CA GLN A 65 40.52 3.74 -7.85
C GLN A 65 39.17 4.45 -8.04
N LYS A 66 39.18 5.78 -8.17
CA LYS A 66 37.97 6.57 -8.38
C LYS A 66 37.24 6.14 -9.66
N LEU A 67 37.96 6.03 -10.77
CA LEU A 67 37.40 5.66 -12.06
C LEU A 67 36.79 4.25 -12.04
N ALA A 68 37.44 3.30 -11.35
CA ALA A 68 36.93 1.95 -11.20
C ALA A 68 35.63 1.91 -10.38
N LEU A 69 35.58 2.64 -9.25
CA LEU A 69 34.39 2.73 -8.41
C LEU A 69 33.23 3.42 -9.13
N GLU A 70 33.47 4.53 -9.82
CA GLU A 70 32.44 5.25 -10.58
C GLU A 70 31.89 4.39 -11.73
N SER A 71 32.77 3.71 -12.48
CA SER A 71 32.35 2.78 -13.54
C SER A 71 31.50 1.64 -12.97
N MET A 72 31.92 1.05 -11.85
CA MET A 72 31.16 -0.01 -11.19
C MET A 72 29.77 0.47 -10.73
N ARG A 73 29.69 1.67 -10.15
CA ARG A 73 28.39 2.29 -9.77
C ARG A 73 27.48 2.44 -10.98
N GLN A 74 28.01 2.93 -12.10
CA GLN A 74 27.23 3.17 -13.31
C GLN A 74 26.66 1.85 -13.88
N GLU A 75 27.47 0.79 -13.96
CA GLU A 75 27.03 -0.53 -14.41
C GLU A 75 25.93 -1.11 -13.52
N ILE A 76 26.10 -1.04 -12.19
CA ILE A 76 25.10 -1.53 -11.24
C ILE A 76 23.79 -0.73 -11.38
N ARG A 77 23.85 0.61 -11.44
CA ARG A 77 22.65 1.47 -11.58
C ARG A 77 21.91 1.18 -12.88
N SER A 78 22.63 1.10 -14.00
CA SER A 78 22.04 0.82 -15.31
C SER A 78 21.37 -0.55 -15.37
N ALA A 79 21.89 -1.54 -14.64
CA ALA A 79 21.30 -2.87 -14.59
C ALA A 79 20.13 -2.98 -13.60
N THR A 80 20.15 -2.20 -12.51
CA THR A 80 19.14 -2.26 -11.44
C THR A 80 17.91 -1.41 -11.74
N SER A 81 17.99 -0.48 -12.70
CA SER A 81 16.80 0.24 -13.21
C SER A 81 15.81 -0.66 -13.96
N SER A 82 16.21 -1.87 -14.35
CA SER A 82 15.32 -2.83 -14.97
C SER A 82 14.55 -3.62 -13.90
N MET A 83 13.21 -3.54 -13.93
CA MET A 83 12.24 -4.23 -13.05
C MET A 83 12.20 -5.77 -13.28
N THR A 84 13.35 -6.37 -13.57
CA THR A 84 13.52 -7.80 -13.80
C THR A 84 14.39 -8.38 -12.68
N SER A 85 14.27 -9.68 -12.43
CA SER A 85 15.02 -10.47 -11.45
C SER A 85 16.45 -9.99 -11.15
N VAL A 86 16.95 -10.22 -9.93
CA VAL A 86 18.31 -9.88 -9.43
C VAL A 86 19.32 -9.61 -10.56
N PRO A 87 19.74 -8.35 -10.75
CA PRO A 87 20.62 -7.92 -11.83
C PRO A 87 21.87 -8.78 -11.96
N LYS A 88 22.28 -9.08 -13.20
CA LYS A 88 23.48 -9.88 -13.49
C LYS A 88 24.75 -9.26 -12.87
N PRO A 89 24.97 -7.93 -12.86
CA PRO A 89 26.13 -7.34 -12.19
C PRO A 89 26.21 -7.69 -10.72
N LEU A 90 25.08 -7.70 -10.01
CA LEU A 90 25.06 -8.10 -8.60
C LEU A 90 25.48 -9.56 -8.46
N LYS A 91 24.96 -10.47 -9.31
CA LYS A 91 25.35 -11.89 -9.30
C LYS A 91 26.84 -12.11 -9.51
N PHE A 92 27.46 -11.37 -10.42
CA PHE A 92 28.90 -11.47 -10.71
C PHE A 92 29.77 -10.85 -9.62
N LEU A 93 29.28 -9.82 -8.92
CA LEU A 93 30.00 -9.20 -7.80
C LEU A 93 29.86 -9.96 -6.48
N ARG A 94 28.89 -10.88 -6.36
CA ARG A 94 28.68 -11.70 -5.14
C ARG A 94 29.97 -12.34 -4.59
N PRO A 95 30.81 -13.05 -5.39
CA PRO A 95 32.03 -13.69 -4.88
C PRO A 95 33.06 -12.68 -4.34
N HIS A 96 33.00 -11.43 -4.79
CA HIS A 96 33.94 -10.38 -4.45
C HIS A 96 33.51 -9.52 -3.24
N PHE A 97 32.29 -9.72 -2.72
CA PHE A 97 31.77 -8.93 -1.60
C PHE A 97 32.67 -8.99 -0.36
N GLY A 98 33.15 -10.18 0.01
CA GLY A 98 34.06 -10.35 1.15
C GLY A 98 35.40 -9.63 0.97
N THR A 99 35.93 -9.61 -0.26
CA THR A 99 37.19 -8.92 -0.59
C THR A 99 37.03 -7.40 -0.55
N LEU A 100 35.90 -6.89 -1.07
CA LEU A 100 35.61 -5.45 -1.02
C LEU A 100 35.38 -4.98 0.43
N LYS A 101 34.73 -5.80 1.25
CA LYS A 101 34.51 -5.54 2.68
C LYS A 101 35.81 -5.47 3.47
N SER A 102 36.72 -6.43 3.28
CA SER A 102 38.01 -6.40 3.97
C SER A 102 38.88 -5.21 3.53
N TYR A 103 38.84 -4.86 2.24
CA TYR A 103 39.53 -3.68 1.76
C TYR A 103 38.95 -2.39 2.34
N PHE A 104 37.62 -2.26 2.43
CA PHE A 104 36.94 -1.10 3.00
C PHE A 104 37.40 -0.79 4.44
N GLU A 105 37.66 -1.82 5.26
CA GLU A 105 38.17 -1.65 6.62
C GLU A 105 39.60 -1.06 6.66
N THR A 106 40.41 -1.32 5.63
CA THR A 106 41.78 -0.78 5.52
C THR A 106 41.83 0.64 4.96
N MET A 107 40.74 1.13 4.36
CA MET A 107 40.71 2.46 3.73
C MET A 107 40.64 3.59 4.76
N GLN A 108 41.40 4.66 4.51
CA GLN A 108 41.28 5.91 5.24
C GLN A 108 39.98 6.64 4.88
N GLU A 109 39.47 7.44 5.84
CA GLU A 109 38.31 8.30 5.66
C GLU A 109 38.53 9.24 4.46
N SER A 110 37.84 8.99 3.36
CA SER A 110 37.99 9.70 2.09
C SER A 110 36.71 9.61 1.26
N GLU A 111 36.58 10.44 0.23
CA GLU A 111 35.46 10.34 -0.72
C GLU A 111 35.38 8.95 -1.37
N LEU A 112 36.52 8.31 -1.62
CA LEU A 112 36.60 6.96 -2.20
C LEU A 112 36.03 5.90 -1.25
N LYS A 113 36.25 6.06 0.06
CA LYS A 113 35.66 5.20 1.08
C LYS A 113 34.13 5.32 1.10
N LYS A 114 33.59 6.54 0.99
CA LYS A 114 32.14 6.76 0.83
C LYS A 114 31.60 6.11 -0.45
N TYR A 115 32.37 6.15 -1.53
CA TYR A 115 31.97 5.51 -2.78
C TYR A 115 31.91 3.99 -2.69
N MET A 116 32.92 3.40 -2.03
CA MET A 116 32.95 1.98 -1.70
C MET A 116 31.79 1.58 -0.79
N ALA A 117 31.47 2.39 0.24
CA ALA A 117 30.35 2.15 1.14
C ALA A 117 29.01 2.05 0.38
N ASP A 118 28.70 2.96 -0.54
CA ASP A 118 27.43 2.83 -1.29
C ASP A 118 27.38 1.56 -2.16
N ILE A 119 28.52 1.14 -2.74
CA ILE A 119 28.57 -0.11 -3.52
C ILE A 119 28.33 -1.31 -2.58
N LEU A 120 28.99 -1.34 -1.42
CA LEU A 120 28.78 -2.38 -0.41
C LEU A 120 27.33 -2.41 0.10
N SER A 121 26.71 -1.24 0.27
CA SER A 121 25.30 -1.13 0.66
C SER A 121 24.36 -1.80 -0.35
N VAL A 122 24.60 -1.62 -1.65
CA VAL A 122 23.79 -2.24 -2.71
C VAL A 122 24.11 -3.73 -2.88
N LEU A 123 25.37 -4.14 -2.70
CA LEU A 123 25.74 -5.55 -2.75
C LEU A 123 25.16 -6.34 -1.57
N ALA A 124 25.05 -5.71 -0.41
CA ALA A 124 24.46 -6.28 0.80
C ALA A 124 23.02 -6.77 0.58
N LEU A 125 22.24 -6.13 -0.33
CA LEU A 125 20.90 -6.57 -0.73
C LEU A 125 20.76 -8.07 -0.98
N THR A 126 21.80 -8.69 -1.53
CA THR A 126 21.75 -10.09 -1.92
C THR A 126 22.69 -10.99 -1.12
N MET A 127 23.55 -10.39 -0.28
CA MET A 127 24.72 -11.02 0.34
C MET A 127 24.77 -10.91 1.86
N SER A 128 24.11 -9.93 2.46
CA SER A 128 24.10 -9.81 3.91
C SER A 128 23.40 -11.01 4.51
N VAL A 129 23.95 -11.53 5.61
CA VAL A 129 23.22 -12.48 6.44
C VAL A 129 21.97 -11.78 6.96
N GLU A 130 20.81 -12.42 6.83
CA GLU A 130 19.55 -11.88 7.35
C GLU A 130 19.74 -11.45 8.81
N GLY A 131 19.48 -10.17 9.08
CA GLY A 131 19.59 -9.57 10.42
C GLY A 131 20.85 -8.75 10.71
N GLU A 132 21.90 -8.81 9.87
CA GLU A 132 23.12 -7.99 10.08
C GLU A 132 22.95 -6.52 9.64
N ARG A 133 21.89 -6.21 8.87
CA ARG A 133 21.51 -4.84 8.43
C ARG A 133 22.69 -4.09 7.79
N GLU A 134 23.46 -4.83 6.99
CA GLU A 134 24.69 -4.30 6.41
C GLU A 134 24.41 -3.21 5.39
N SER A 135 23.28 -3.30 4.67
CA SER A 135 22.88 -2.31 3.66
C SER A 135 22.70 -0.94 4.30
N LEU A 136 21.95 -0.86 5.40
CA LEU A 136 21.74 0.36 6.17
C LEU A 136 23.04 0.88 6.77
N LYS A 137 23.85 0.00 7.38
CA LYS A 137 25.14 0.39 7.97
C LYS A 137 26.04 1.10 6.95
N TYR A 138 26.20 0.52 5.76
CA TYR A 138 27.02 1.12 4.72
C TYR A 138 26.38 2.36 4.09
N ARG A 139 25.04 2.43 4.04
CA ARG A 139 24.33 3.63 3.56
C ARG A 139 24.60 4.83 4.47
N LEU A 140 24.60 4.64 5.79
CA LEU A 140 24.91 5.69 6.76
C LEU A 140 26.38 6.15 6.71
N LEU A 141 27.30 5.28 6.27
CA LEU A 141 28.71 5.61 6.03
C LEU A 141 28.97 6.14 4.61
N GLY A 142 27.94 6.13 3.77
CA GLY A 142 28.00 6.30 2.34
C GLY A 142 28.17 7.74 1.88
N SER A 143 28.04 7.93 0.56
CA SER A 143 27.76 9.26 0.03
C SER A 143 26.25 9.48 0.07
N GLU A 144 25.80 10.53 0.73
CA GLU A 144 24.39 10.94 0.90
C GLU A 144 23.67 11.32 -0.43
N GLY A 145 24.06 10.70 -1.55
CA GLY A 145 23.43 10.87 -2.84
C GLY A 145 22.02 10.29 -2.89
N ASP A 146 21.27 10.64 -3.93
CA ASP A 146 19.87 10.27 -4.11
C ASP A 146 19.61 8.75 -3.94
N ILE A 147 18.69 8.42 -3.04
CA ILE A 147 18.34 7.03 -2.67
C ILE A 147 17.73 6.27 -3.84
N GLY A 148 17.00 6.99 -4.71
CA GLY A 148 16.35 6.41 -5.88
C GLY A 148 17.30 5.96 -6.98
N SER A 149 18.56 6.41 -6.95
CA SER A 149 19.54 6.15 -8.00
C SER A 149 19.88 4.66 -8.19
N TRP A 150 19.63 3.85 -7.16
CA TRP A 150 19.90 2.41 -7.14
C TRP A 150 18.67 1.56 -7.48
N GLY A 151 17.50 2.18 -7.70
CA GLY A 151 16.27 1.49 -8.07
C GLY A 151 15.40 1.05 -6.89
N HIS A 152 14.16 0.66 -7.22
CA HIS A 152 13.10 0.38 -6.25
C HIS A 152 13.42 -0.73 -5.24
N GLU A 153 14.07 -1.80 -5.69
CA GLU A 153 14.37 -2.94 -4.82
C GLU A 153 15.35 -2.57 -3.71
N TYR A 154 16.32 -1.72 -4.02
CA TYR A 154 17.25 -1.19 -3.02
C TYR A 154 16.52 -0.37 -1.96
N VAL A 155 15.66 0.55 -2.41
CA VAL A 155 14.86 1.39 -1.51
C VAL A 155 13.94 0.55 -0.63
N ARG A 156 13.31 -0.49 -1.19
CA ARG A 156 12.45 -1.40 -0.45
C ARG A 156 13.20 -2.19 0.63
N ASN A 157 14.37 -2.74 0.29
CA ASN A 157 15.18 -3.45 1.28
C ASN A 157 15.66 -2.51 2.39
N LEU A 158 16.10 -1.30 2.02
CA LEU A 158 16.48 -0.28 3.01
C LEU A 158 15.32 0.08 3.93
N ALA A 159 14.10 0.27 3.41
CA ALA A 159 12.91 0.54 4.22
C ALA A 159 12.71 -0.54 5.30
N GLY A 160 12.79 -1.81 4.93
CA GLY A 160 12.68 -2.92 5.88
C GLY A 160 13.82 -2.98 6.91
N GLU A 161 15.07 -2.72 6.50
CA GLU A 161 16.19 -2.64 7.45
C GLU A 161 16.07 -1.45 8.41
N ILE A 162 15.57 -0.31 7.92
CA ILE A 162 15.34 0.90 8.72
C ILE A 162 14.27 0.65 9.76
N ALA A 163 13.16 0.02 9.42
CA ALA A 163 12.10 -0.31 10.37
C ALA A 163 12.61 -1.21 11.51
N GLN A 164 13.40 -2.25 11.18
CA GLN A 164 14.00 -3.12 12.18
C GLN A 164 15.05 -2.42 13.05
N GLU A 165 15.81 -1.48 12.46
CA GLU A 165 16.79 -0.68 13.19
C GLU A 165 16.11 0.37 14.08
N PHE A 166 15.03 0.98 13.61
CA PHE A 166 14.22 1.93 14.36
C PHE A 166 13.70 1.30 15.65
N GLN A 167 13.02 0.16 15.54
CA GLN A 167 12.49 -0.59 16.68
C GLN A 167 13.60 -0.92 17.70
N LYS A 168 14.76 -1.38 17.22
CA LYS A 168 15.90 -1.67 18.10
C LYS A 168 16.46 -0.41 18.78
N ARG A 169 16.57 0.71 18.07
CA ARG A 169 17.07 1.97 18.64
C ARG A 169 16.08 2.59 19.61
N GLN A 170 14.79 2.39 19.39
CA GLN A 170 13.73 2.78 20.31
C GLN A 170 13.84 1.98 21.62
N ASP A 171 14.04 0.65 21.53
CA ASP A 171 14.28 -0.20 22.71
C ASP A 171 15.55 0.18 23.49
N ASP A 172 16.61 0.57 22.78
CA ASP A 172 17.93 0.92 23.33
C ASP A 172 18.08 2.43 23.69
N ASP A 173 17.04 3.26 23.53
CA ASP A 173 17.05 4.73 23.71
C ASP A 173 18.19 5.46 22.94
N LEU A 174 18.47 5.03 21.71
CA LEU A 174 19.52 5.58 20.84
C LEU A 174 18.99 6.72 19.93
N PRO A 175 19.87 7.59 19.41
CA PRO A 175 19.44 8.67 18.51
C PRO A 175 18.87 8.13 17.19
N ILE A 176 17.69 8.64 16.82
CA ILE A 176 16.90 8.21 15.66
C ILE A 176 16.88 9.27 14.55
N ASP A 177 17.34 10.50 14.80
CA ASP A 177 17.24 11.63 13.86
C ASP A 177 17.76 11.31 12.45
N VAL A 178 18.93 10.67 12.36
CA VAL A 178 19.54 10.29 11.07
C VAL A 178 18.71 9.24 10.32
N LEU A 179 18.00 8.36 11.03
CA LEU A 179 17.07 7.41 10.41
C LEU A 179 15.85 8.15 9.88
N MET A 180 15.31 9.11 10.64
CA MET A 180 14.14 9.88 10.21
C MET A 180 14.41 10.70 8.94
N GLU A 181 15.60 11.30 8.82
CA GLU A 181 16.01 11.97 7.57
C GLU A 181 16.00 11.00 6.38
N LEU A 182 16.45 9.76 6.59
CA LEU A 182 16.45 8.72 5.57
C LEU A 182 15.03 8.25 5.22
N VAL A 183 14.17 8.09 6.23
CA VAL A 183 12.74 7.75 6.06
C VAL A 183 12.05 8.81 5.21
N GLN A 184 12.27 10.10 5.48
CA GLN A 184 11.67 11.19 4.71
C GLN A 184 12.08 11.16 3.23
N GLN A 185 13.35 10.86 2.95
CA GLN A 185 13.83 10.68 1.57
C GLN A 185 13.15 9.49 0.86
N ILE A 186 13.01 8.36 1.56
CA ILE A 186 12.38 7.14 1.05
C ILE A 186 10.90 7.35 0.77
N VAL A 187 10.17 7.98 1.69
CA VAL A 187 8.73 8.28 1.55
C VAL A 187 8.48 9.22 0.36
N SER A 188 9.28 10.29 0.24
CA SER A 188 9.23 11.19 -0.92
C SER A 188 9.49 10.45 -2.24
N PHE A 189 10.44 9.51 -2.25
CA PHE A 189 10.72 8.68 -3.43
C PHE A 189 9.55 7.75 -3.78
N HIS A 190 9.00 7.02 -2.82
CA HIS A 190 7.88 6.11 -3.02
C HIS A 190 6.63 6.83 -3.52
N MET A 191 6.30 7.99 -2.95
CA MET A 191 5.14 8.78 -3.36
C MET A 191 5.25 9.30 -4.80
N LYS A 192 6.45 9.67 -5.25
CA LYS A 192 6.70 10.11 -6.64
C LYS A 192 6.60 8.97 -7.66
N HIS A 193 6.86 7.74 -7.22
CA HIS A 193 6.92 6.57 -8.10
C HIS A 193 5.73 5.61 -7.94
N ASN A 194 4.60 6.08 -7.40
CA ASN A 194 3.36 5.30 -7.26
C ASN A 194 3.50 4.05 -6.36
N ALA A 195 4.40 4.10 -5.39
CA ALA A 195 4.56 3.09 -4.35
C ALA A 195 3.95 3.59 -3.03
N GLU A 196 2.71 4.10 -3.10
CA GLU A 196 2.03 4.66 -1.92
C GLU A 196 1.85 3.64 -0.78
N PRO A 197 1.49 2.36 -1.03
CA PRO A 197 1.37 1.36 0.03
C PRO A 197 2.66 1.17 0.82
N GLU A 198 3.81 1.06 0.13
CA GLU A 198 5.11 0.89 0.76
C GLU A 198 5.53 2.10 1.61
N ALA A 199 5.18 3.32 1.16
CA ALA A 199 5.41 4.52 1.96
C ALA A 199 4.58 4.53 3.25
N VAL A 200 3.30 4.13 3.16
CA VAL A 200 2.41 4.05 4.32
C VAL A 200 2.87 2.97 5.29
N ASP A 201 3.26 1.79 4.81
CA ASP A 201 3.79 0.71 5.65
C ASP A 201 5.03 1.14 6.42
N LEU A 202 5.99 1.78 5.76
CA LEU A 202 7.19 2.28 6.42
C LEU A 202 6.86 3.31 7.52
N LEU A 203 5.93 4.23 7.25
CA LEU A 203 5.53 5.23 8.24
C LEU A 203 4.75 4.63 9.42
N MET A 204 3.97 3.56 9.19
CA MET A 204 3.34 2.81 10.27
C MET A 204 4.38 2.11 11.16
N GLU A 205 5.42 1.52 10.57
CA GLU A 205 6.49 0.83 11.32
C GLU A 205 7.40 1.79 12.12
N VAL A 206 7.51 3.04 11.66
CA VAL A 206 8.28 4.13 12.29
C VAL A 206 7.42 4.98 13.23
N GLU A 207 6.13 4.66 13.37
CA GLU A 207 5.18 5.36 14.26
C GLU A 207 5.02 6.87 13.97
N ASP A 208 5.33 7.33 12.75
CA ASP A 208 5.27 8.75 12.36
C ASP A 208 4.43 8.95 11.08
N LEU A 209 3.14 8.60 11.17
CA LEU A 209 2.21 8.70 10.06
C LEU A 209 1.90 10.15 9.64
N ASP A 210 2.15 11.14 10.50
CA ASP A 210 1.83 12.55 10.22
C ASP A 210 2.61 13.10 9.02
N LEU A 211 3.84 12.62 8.81
CA LEU A 211 4.67 12.94 7.64
C LEU A 211 3.98 12.62 6.31
N LEU A 212 3.02 11.69 6.31
CA LEU A 212 2.26 11.33 5.12
C LEU A 212 1.54 12.55 4.53
N VAL A 213 1.01 13.44 5.39
CA VAL A 213 0.22 14.61 4.94
C VAL A 213 1.05 15.56 4.10
N GLU A 214 2.35 15.66 4.35
CA GLU A 214 3.27 16.55 3.63
C GLU A 214 3.64 16.02 2.24
N HIS A 215 3.75 14.70 2.09
CA HIS A 215 4.24 14.04 0.87
C HIS A 215 3.14 13.62 -0.12
N VAL A 216 1.86 13.75 0.27
CA VAL A 216 0.72 13.41 -0.58
C VAL A 216 0.33 14.57 -1.49
N ASP A 217 0.02 14.22 -2.74
CA ASP A 217 -0.37 15.06 -3.87
C ASP A 217 -1.76 14.70 -4.43
N ALA A 218 -2.31 15.55 -5.31
CA ALA A 218 -3.63 15.37 -5.90
C ALA A 218 -3.80 14.09 -6.75
N THR A 219 -2.71 13.46 -7.19
CA THR A 219 -2.72 12.25 -8.03
C THR A 219 -2.64 10.96 -7.21
N ASN A 220 -2.13 11.02 -5.98
CA ASN A 220 -1.84 9.84 -5.16
C ASN A 220 -2.73 9.75 -3.89
N TYR A 221 -3.30 10.86 -3.41
CA TYR A 221 -4.06 10.89 -2.15
C TYR A 221 -5.17 9.83 -2.07
N LYS A 222 -5.92 9.60 -3.17
CA LYS A 222 -7.00 8.60 -3.19
C LYS A 222 -6.47 7.19 -2.96
N ARG A 223 -5.31 6.85 -3.52
CA ARG A 223 -4.69 5.53 -3.38
C ARG A 223 -4.11 5.36 -1.98
N ALA A 224 -3.37 6.37 -1.51
CA ALA A 224 -2.81 6.38 -0.17
C ALA A 224 -3.91 6.26 0.91
N CYS A 225 -4.97 7.07 0.82
CA CYS A 225 -6.07 7.03 1.78
C CYS A 225 -6.89 5.74 1.69
N LEU A 226 -7.08 5.19 0.49
CA LEU A 226 -7.75 3.89 0.31
C LEU A 226 -6.97 2.78 1.01
N TYR A 227 -5.64 2.76 0.82
CA TYR A 227 -4.77 1.80 1.50
C TYR A 227 -4.84 1.99 3.01
N LEU A 228 -4.62 3.21 3.51
CA LEU A 228 -4.65 3.53 4.94
C LEU A 228 -5.98 3.16 5.62
N THR A 229 -7.12 3.47 4.98
CA THR A 229 -8.46 3.10 5.48
C THR A 229 -8.71 1.59 5.43
N SER A 230 -8.08 0.88 4.49
CA SER A 230 -8.19 -0.58 4.43
C SER A 230 -7.33 -1.25 5.49
N SER A 231 -6.13 -0.70 5.75
CA SER A 231 -5.18 -1.17 6.74
C SER A 231 -5.67 -0.93 8.16
N SER A 232 -6.36 0.19 8.43
CA SER A 232 -6.88 0.52 9.77
C SER A 232 -7.79 -0.57 10.36
N LYS A 233 -8.49 -1.33 9.52
CA LYS A 233 -9.35 -2.46 9.96
C LYS A 233 -8.58 -3.63 10.58
N PHE A 234 -7.28 -3.69 10.33
CA PHE A 234 -6.38 -4.73 10.82
C PHE A 234 -5.46 -4.22 11.93
N LEU A 235 -5.49 -2.92 12.22
CA LEU A 235 -4.73 -2.32 13.31
C LEU A 235 -5.50 -2.44 14.63
N PRO A 236 -4.81 -2.64 15.76
CA PRO A 236 -5.42 -2.51 17.07
C PRO A 236 -5.70 -1.04 17.40
N ALA A 237 -6.66 -0.79 18.31
CA ALA A 237 -6.80 0.52 18.92
C ALA A 237 -5.59 0.80 19.84
N PRO A 238 -4.95 1.98 19.78
CA PRO A 238 -5.40 3.26 19.18
C PRO A 238 -4.94 3.56 17.73
N ASP A 239 -4.11 2.71 17.12
CA ASP A 239 -3.46 2.99 15.84
C ASP A 239 -4.46 3.02 14.67
N ASP A 240 -5.54 2.24 14.77
CA ASP A 240 -6.65 2.27 13.83
C ASP A 240 -7.28 3.67 13.71
N MET A 241 -7.50 4.34 14.84
CA MET A 241 -8.07 5.69 14.92
C MET A 241 -7.09 6.73 14.37
N LEU A 242 -5.80 6.61 14.69
CA LEU A 242 -4.76 7.50 14.14
C LEU A 242 -4.70 7.40 12.62
N ALA A 243 -4.74 6.18 12.07
CA ALA A 243 -4.78 5.97 10.63
C ALA A 243 -6.01 6.61 9.98
N LEU A 244 -7.18 6.50 10.60
CA LEU A 244 -8.42 7.14 10.12
C LEU A 244 -8.37 8.68 10.24
N ASP A 245 -7.82 9.22 11.32
CA ASP A 245 -7.65 10.67 11.53
C ASP A 245 -6.74 11.30 10.46
N ILE A 246 -5.66 10.60 10.08
CA ILE A 246 -4.74 11.06 9.04
C ILE A 246 -5.40 10.94 7.66
N ALA A 247 -6.11 9.84 7.39
CA ALA A 247 -6.90 9.71 6.15
C ALA A 247 -7.93 10.84 6.01
N TYR A 248 -8.63 11.19 7.10
CA TYR A 248 -9.56 12.31 7.15
C TYR A 248 -8.87 13.63 6.81
N THR A 249 -7.73 13.90 7.45
CA THR A 249 -6.95 15.14 7.25
C THR A 249 -6.50 15.28 5.79
N ILE A 250 -6.06 14.19 5.17
CA ILE A 250 -5.68 14.18 3.76
C ILE A 250 -6.89 14.45 2.87
N TYR A 251 -8.04 13.79 3.09
CA TYR A 251 -9.24 14.05 2.28
C TYR A 251 -9.73 15.50 2.40
N MET A 252 -9.67 16.08 3.60
CA MET A 252 -9.99 17.49 3.83
C MET A 252 -9.02 18.42 3.08
N LYS A 253 -7.71 18.15 3.11
CA LYS A 253 -6.69 18.92 2.37
C LYS A 253 -6.98 19.00 0.87
N PHE A 254 -7.50 17.92 0.27
CA PHE A 254 -7.81 17.87 -1.17
C PHE A 254 -9.27 18.19 -1.51
N GLY A 255 -10.11 18.52 -0.52
CA GLY A 255 -11.52 18.88 -0.72
C GLY A 255 -12.43 17.72 -1.13
N ASP A 256 -12.03 16.46 -0.91
CA ASP A 256 -12.92 15.31 -1.10
C ASP A 256 -13.80 15.10 0.14
N LEU A 257 -14.75 16.01 0.31
CA LEU A 257 -15.62 16.10 1.49
C LEU A 257 -16.50 14.86 1.67
N ALA A 258 -16.92 14.21 0.58
CA ALA A 258 -17.76 13.01 0.66
C ALA A 258 -16.97 11.82 1.23
N SER A 259 -15.71 11.66 0.83
CA SER A 259 -14.81 10.65 1.38
C SER A 259 -14.45 10.99 2.84
N ALA A 260 -14.11 12.26 3.12
CA ALA A 260 -13.85 12.74 4.48
C ALA A 260 -15.03 12.46 5.43
N LEU A 261 -16.27 12.72 4.99
CA LEU A 261 -17.46 12.45 5.79
C LEU A 261 -17.58 10.96 6.14
N ARG A 262 -17.35 10.06 5.16
CA ARG A 262 -17.43 8.62 5.39
C ARG A 262 -16.42 8.14 6.42
N ILE A 263 -15.20 8.69 6.41
CA ILE A 263 -14.17 8.39 7.40
C ILE A 263 -14.57 8.96 8.77
N SER A 264 -15.06 10.21 8.80
CA SER A 264 -15.46 10.88 10.06
C SER A 264 -16.53 10.14 10.85
N LEU A 265 -17.42 9.41 10.17
CA LEU A 265 -18.46 8.60 10.82
C LEU A 265 -17.91 7.35 11.52
N GLN A 266 -16.70 6.90 11.16
CA GLN A 266 -16.03 5.75 11.79
C GLN A 266 -15.22 6.15 13.02
N LEU A 267 -14.88 7.45 13.16
CA LEU A 267 -14.12 7.98 14.29
C LEU A 267 -14.99 8.15 15.54
N GLU A 268 -14.39 7.95 16.72
CA GLU A 268 -15.10 8.07 18.01
C GLU A 268 -15.69 9.48 18.23
N LYS A 269 -14.99 10.53 17.78
CA LYS A 269 -15.43 11.93 17.85
C LYS A 269 -16.17 12.40 16.59
N SER A 270 -17.00 11.52 16.01
CA SER A 270 -17.69 11.74 14.74
C SER A 270 -18.39 13.10 14.63
N THR A 271 -19.07 13.57 15.68
CA THR A 271 -19.80 14.86 15.65
C THR A 271 -18.89 16.05 15.31
N GLN A 272 -17.67 16.10 15.84
CA GLN A 272 -16.77 17.24 15.62
C GLN A 272 -16.22 17.27 14.20
N TYR A 273 -15.75 16.11 13.72
CA TYR A 273 -15.22 15.97 12.36
C TYR A 273 -16.29 16.18 11.29
N VAL A 274 -17.51 15.70 11.52
CA VAL A 274 -18.63 15.93 10.62
C VAL A 274 -18.96 17.42 10.54
N LYS A 275 -19.01 18.15 11.67
CA LYS A 275 -19.20 19.60 11.68
C LYS A 275 -18.15 20.32 10.83
N GLN A 276 -16.87 19.95 10.96
CA GLN A 276 -15.80 20.49 10.13
C GLN A 276 -16.04 20.28 8.62
N VAL A 277 -16.53 19.10 8.22
CA VAL A 277 -16.89 18.82 6.82
C VAL A 277 -18.05 19.71 6.34
N TYR A 278 -19.06 19.93 7.18
CA TYR A 278 -20.17 20.85 6.86
C TYR A 278 -19.72 22.28 6.70
N THR A 279 -18.81 22.75 7.57
CA THR A 279 -18.27 24.11 7.49
C THR A 279 -17.31 24.33 6.33
N ALA A 280 -16.77 23.25 5.74
CA ALA A 280 -15.86 23.33 4.61
C ALA A 280 -16.55 23.59 3.27
N THR A 281 -17.88 23.51 3.21
CA THR A 281 -18.67 23.78 2.00
C THR A 281 -19.84 24.70 2.29
N ASP A 282 -20.17 25.58 1.35
CA ASP A 282 -21.37 26.40 1.39
C ASP A 282 -22.49 25.85 0.49
N ASP A 283 -22.22 24.78 -0.27
CA ASP A 283 -23.21 24.22 -1.19
C ASP A 283 -24.29 23.43 -0.44
N LEU A 284 -25.51 23.98 -0.46
CA LEU A 284 -26.69 23.39 0.15
C LEU A 284 -27.00 21.99 -0.39
N LEU A 285 -26.75 21.71 -1.68
CA LEU A 285 -27.02 20.38 -2.25
C LEU A 285 -26.10 19.32 -1.65
N LEU A 286 -24.81 19.63 -1.50
CA LEU A 286 -23.85 18.76 -0.83
C LEU A 286 -24.21 18.58 0.65
N LYS A 287 -24.60 19.65 1.35
CA LYS A 287 -25.07 19.56 2.75
C LYS A 287 -26.27 18.63 2.88
N LYS A 288 -27.24 18.70 1.97
CA LYS A 288 -28.39 17.77 1.93
C LYS A 288 -27.93 16.32 1.73
N GLN A 289 -27.00 16.07 0.80
CA GLN A 289 -26.44 14.72 0.59
C GLN A 289 -25.72 14.19 1.82
N PHE A 290 -24.95 15.04 2.52
CA PHE A 290 -24.29 14.69 3.78
C PHE A 290 -25.31 14.37 4.88
N SER A 291 -26.39 15.16 4.97
CA SER A 291 -27.47 14.92 5.92
C SER A 291 -28.13 13.56 5.70
N TYR A 292 -28.38 13.16 4.45
CA TYR A 292 -28.90 11.82 4.15
C TYR A 292 -27.94 10.69 4.56
N LEU A 293 -26.62 10.88 4.40
CA LEU A 293 -25.61 9.90 4.82
C LEU A 293 -25.60 9.72 6.35
N ILE A 294 -25.66 10.82 7.09
CA ILE A 294 -25.70 10.85 8.56
C ILE A 294 -27.00 10.23 9.07
N ALA A 295 -28.13 10.61 8.45
CA ALA A 295 -29.44 10.07 8.79
C ALA A 295 -29.47 8.54 8.62
N ARG A 296 -28.84 8.02 7.56
CA ARG A 296 -28.70 6.56 7.36
C ARG A 296 -27.78 5.91 8.38
N HIS A 297 -26.72 6.60 8.79
CA HIS A 297 -25.82 6.13 9.86
C HIS A 297 -26.51 6.11 11.24
N GLY A 298 -27.61 6.85 11.40
CA GLY A 298 -28.35 6.95 12.66
C GLY A 298 -27.68 7.84 13.69
N LEU A 299 -26.77 8.73 13.26
CA LEU A 299 -26.12 9.70 14.15
C LEU A 299 -27.09 10.87 14.39
N ALA A 300 -27.52 11.03 15.64
CA ALA A 300 -28.30 12.20 16.05
C ALA A 300 -27.39 13.42 16.12
N MET A 301 -27.60 14.38 15.22
CA MET A 301 -26.84 15.62 15.15
C MET A 301 -27.81 16.80 15.11
N GLU A 302 -27.48 17.83 15.88
CA GLU A 302 -28.15 19.11 15.79
C GLU A 302 -27.44 19.96 14.74
N ILE A 303 -28.20 20.44 13.76
CA ILE A 303 -27.75 21.44 12.80
C ILE A 303 -27.79 22.79 13.51
N ASP A 304 -26.62 23.40 13.71
CA ASP A 304 -26.46 24.70 14.33
C ASP A 304 -26.17 25.81 13.30
N ASP A 305 -26.04 27.05 13.78
CA ASP A 305 -25.81 28.23 12.93
C ASP A 305 -24.43 28.19 12.24
N GLU A 306 -23.50 27.36 12.73
CA GLU A 306 -22.19 27.13 12.10
C GLU A 306 -22.32 26.29 10.82
N ILE A 307 -23.28 25.35 10.79
CA ILE A 307 -23.53 24.50 9.63
C ILE A 307 -24.39 25.24 8.59
N ALA A 308 -25.40 25.98 9.01
CA ALA A 308 -26.28 26.73 8.12
C ALA A 308 -26.74 28.04 8.78
N ALA A 309 -26.45 29.17 8.13
CA ALA A 309 -26.80 30.50 8.63
C ALA A 309 -28.26 30.91 8.36
N ASP A 310 -28.92 30.30 7.36
CA ASP A 310 -30.33 30.53 7.07
C ASP A 310 -31.19 29.54 7.86
N ASP A 311 -32.14 30.05 8.63
CA ASP A 311 -33.08 29.27 9.44
C ASP A 311 -33.88 28.28 8.58
N ASN A 312 -34.23 28.65 7.34
CA ASN A 312 -34.97 27.77 6.44
C ASN A 312 -34.13 26.56 5.99
N ASP A 313 -32.86 26.78 5.64
CA ASP A 313 -31.96 25.69 5.26
C ASP A 313 -31.65 24.79 6.46
N LYS A 314 -31.52 25.37 7.66
CA LYS A 314 -31.34 24.65 8.91
C LYS A 314 -32.50 23.71 9.22
N GLU A 315 -33.74 24.19 9.10
CA GLU A 315 -34.94 23.37 9.25
C GLU A 315 -34.95 22.21 8.25
N VAL A 316 -34.68 22.48 6.98
CA VAL A 316 -34.65 21.44 5.92
C VAL A 316 -33.58 20.39 6.20
N LEU A 317 -32.36 20.78 6.59
CA LEU A 317 -31.29 19.83 6.91
C LEU A 317 -31.62 19.02 8.16
N GLN A 318 -32.21 19.64 9.19
CA GLN A 318 -32.62 18.94 10.42
C GLN A 318 -33.72 17.91 10.17
N GLU A 319 -34.70 18.23 9.31
CA GLU A 319 -35.74 17.26 8.87
C GLU A 319 -35.12 16.06 8.15
N ILE A 320 -34.09 16.29 7.32
CA ILE A 320 -33.38 15.21 6.61
C ILE A 320 -32.61 14.33 7.60
N VAL A 321 -31.84 14.93 8.51
CA VAL A 321 -31.08 14.20 9.54
C VAL A 321 -32.00 13.33 10.41
N ASN A 322 -33.18 13.84 10.74
CA ASN A 322 -34.19 13.12 11.53
C ASN A 322 -34.99 12.08 10.71
N ASN A 323 -34.66 11.88 9.42
CA ASN A 323 -35.35 10.97 8.50
C ASN A 323 -36.88 11.18 8.41
N THR A 324 -37.37 12.40 8.65
CA THR A 324 -38.82 12.66 8.76
C THR A 324 -39.57 12.37 7.46
N LYS A 325 -38.94 12.64 6.31
CA LYS A 325 -39.53 12.48 4.95
C LYS A 325 -39.08 11.21 4.23
N LEU A 326 -38.43 10.27 4.91
CA LEU A 326 -37.85 9.07 4.28
C LEU A 326 -38.92 8.19 3.61
N SER A 327 -40.04 7.94 4.29
CA SER A 327 -41.16 7.15 3.78
C SER A 327 -41.83 7.77 2.55
N GLU A 328 -42.03 9.08 2.57
CA GLU A 328 -42.56 9.84 1.45
C GLU A 328 -41.63 9.77 0.23
N GLY A 329 -40.32 9.87 0.46
CA GLY A 329 -39.30 9.69 -0.58
C GLY A 329 -39.36 8.30 -1.23
N TYR A 330 -39.44 7.23 -0.42
CA TYR A 330 -39.57 5.86 -0.94
C TYR A 330 -40.86 5.63 -1.73
N LEU A 331 -41.99 6.19 -1.28
CA LEU A 331 -43.26 6.10 -2.01
C LEU A 331 -43.24 6.89 -3.33
N THR A 332 -42.49 7.99 -3.39
CA THR A 332 -42.30 8.74 -4.63
C THR A 332 -41.43 7.97 -5.61
N LEU A 333 -40.31 7.41 -5.14
CA LEU A 333 -39.46 6.54 -5.96
C LEU A 333 -40.21 5.31 -6.48
N ALA A 334 -41.02 4.67 -5.64
CA ALA A 334 -41.83 3.52 -6.05
C ALA A 334 -42.85 3.88 -7.14
N ARG A 335 -43.45 5.07 -7.07
CA ARG A 335 -44.31 5.62 -8.12
C ARG A 335 -43.54 5.84 -9.42
N ASP A 336 -42.35 6.42 -9.35
CA ASP A 336 -41.52 6.76 -10.52
C ASP A 336 -40.96 5.52 -11.25
N ILE A 337 -40.59 4.47 -10.51
CA ILE A 337 -40.12 3.19 -11.09
C ILE A 337 -41.32 2.29 -11.49
N GLU A 338 -42.56 2.77 -11.32
CA GLU A 338 -43.79 2.03 -11.63
C GLU A 338 -43.89 0.66 -10.90
N VAL A 339 -43.30 0.55 -9.72
CA VAL A 339 -43.35 -0.66 -8.85
C VAL A 339 -44.58 -0.65 -7.94
N MET A 340 -45.33 0.45 -7.95
CA MET A 340 -46.64 0.55 -7.30
C MET A 340 -47.66 -0.35 -7.98
N GLU A 341 -48.87 -0.41 -7.41
CA GLU A 341 -49.95 -1.22 -7.97
C GLU A 341 -50.11 -0.99 -9.49
N PRO A 342 -50.32 -2.07 -10.26
CA PRO A 342 -50.37 -1.99 -11.72
C PRO A 342 -51.47 -1.02 -12.15
N LYS A 343 -51.14 -0.09 -13.04
CA LYS A 343 -52.09 0.84 -13.63
C LYS A 343 -53.25 0.05 -14.26
N SER A 344 -54.49 0.47 -13.98
CA SER A 344 -55.63 -0.18 -14.60
C SER A 344 -55.65 0.11 -16.11
N PRO A 345 -56.27 -0.75 -16.95
CA PRO A 345 -56.43 -0.47 -18.37
C PRO A 345 -57.12 0.87 -18.64
N GLU A 346 -58.02 1.31 -17.76
CA GLU A 346 -58.74 2.59 -17.86
C GLU A 346 -57.80 3.79 -17.68
N ASP A 347 -56.85 3.71 -16.74
CA ASP A 347 -55.83 4.74 -16.52
C ASP A 347 -54.89 4.90 -17.71
N ILE A 348 -54.58 3.77 -18.38
CA ILE A 348 -53.77 3.75 -19.62
C ILE A 348 -54.56 4.38 -20.78
N TYR A 349 -55.85 4.08 -20.89
CA TYR A 349 -56.71 4.63 -21.94
C TYR A 349 -56.90 6.15 -21.81
N LEU A 350 -56.98 6.70 -20.61
CA LEU A 350 -57.10 8.15 -20.38
C LEU A 350 -55.84 8.92 -20.81
N LEU A 351 -54.66 8.38 -20.55
CA LEU A 351 -53.39 8.95 -21.03
C LEU A 351 -53.32 8.97 -22.56
N SER A 352 -53.76 7.88 -23.22
CA SER A 352 -53.78 7.76 -24.69
C SER A 352 -54.84 8.64 -25.37
N CYS A 353 -56.07 8.67 -24.85
CA CYS A 353 -57.16 9.48 -25.39
C CYS A 353 -56.91 10.99 -25.24
N SER A 354 -56.15 11.42 -24.24
CA SER A 354 -55.79 12.84 -24.09
C SER A 354 -54.93 13.38 -25.26
N ALA A 355 -54.14 12.51 -25.91
CA ALA A 355 -53.34 12.84 -27.09
C ALA A 355 -54.14 12.73 -28.40
N ALA A 356 -55.24 11.99 -28.39
CA ALA A 356 -56.11 11.77 -29.55
C ALA A 356 -57.46 12.48 -29.37
N ALA A 357 -57.46 13.81 -29.48
CA ALA A 357 -58.71 14.57 -29.52
C ALA A 357 -59.55 14.13 -30.75
N PRO A 358 -60.81 13.69 -30.57
CA PRO A 358 -61.63 13.25 -31.70
C PRO A 358 -62.15 14.47 -32.49
N SER A 359 -61.64 14.66 -33.70
CA SER A 359 -62.20 15.62 -34.66
C SER A 359 -63.42 15.02 -35.36
N TRP A 360 -64.62 15.44 -34.98
CA TRP A 360 -65.85 15.11 -35.71
C TRP A 360 -66.13 16.20 -36.76
N PRO A 361 -66.39 15.87 -38.05
CA PRO A 361 -66.83 16.86 -39.01
C PRO A 361 -68.28 17.28 -38.73
N SER A 362 -68.54 18.59 -38.69
CA SER A 362 -69.87 19.16 -38.50
C SER A 362 -70.80 18.83 -39.68
N PRO A 363 -72.05 18.39 -39.48
CA PRO A 363 -72.96 18.09 -40.58
C PRO A 363 -73.50 19.39 -41.21
N SER A 364 -73.12 19.68 -42.46
CA SER A 364 -73.78 20.72 -43.25
C SER A 364 -75.07 20.17 -43.86
N TRP A 365 -76.21 20.74 -43.48
CA TRP A 365 -77.52 20.43 -44.07
C TRP A 365 -77.60 21.00 -45.49
N VAL A 366 -77.63 20.14 -46.51
CA VAL A 366 -78.17 20.49 -47.84
C VAL A 366 -79.24 19.46 -48.20
N ARG A 367 -80.49 19.91 -48.11
CA ARG A 367 -81.70 19.17 -48.47
C ARG A 367 -81.88 19.30 -49.99
N VAL A 368 -81.60 18.26 -50.77
CA VAL A 368 -81.92 18.22 -52.20
C VAL A 368 -83.32 17.63 -52.36
N HIS A 369 -84.26 18.46 -52.81
CA HIS A 369 -85.58 18.04 -53.25
C HIS A 369 -85.48 17.37 -54.63
N VAL A 370 -86.05 16.18 -54.77
CA VAL A 370 -86.64 15.66 -56.01
C VAL A 370 -87.98 15.03 -55.65
#